data_AF-A0A316K301-F1
#
_entry.id   AF-A0A316K301-F1
#
_cell.length_a   1.000
_cell.length_b   1.000
_cell.length_c   1.000
_cell.angle_alpha   90.00
_cell.angle_beta   90.00
_cell.angle_gamma   90.00
#
_symmetry.space_group_name_H-M   'P 1'
#
loop_
_entity.id
_entity.type
_entity.pdbx_description
1 polymer ?
#
loop_
_entity_poly.entity_id
_entity_poly.type
_entity_poly.pdbx_seq_one_letter_code
_entity_poly.pdbx_strand_id
1 'polypeptide(L)'
;MGWPRPAAALLALALLGCVPAHRSATWTIYPLQRSQPHDGLAVVNQPDGYGLHIWLSTDTREAGVCKPRWLVDPARLFNGNGSRPFSTGLASREEFFEAVNRQDVQRALRQELKALCRKRAPKARWQWTTPPRSAAEVSAPVFPMLEERDLLSPPEENAAS
;
A
#
# COMPACT_ATOMS: atom_id res chain seq x y z
N MET A 1 -36.51 39.13 31.20
CA MET A 1 -35.99 37.75 31.23
C MET A 1 -36.94 36.87 30.41
N GLY A 2 -36.58 36.58 29.16
CA GLY A 2 -37.37 35.70 28.29
C GLY A 2 -36.56 34.41 28.05
N TRP A 3 -37.09 33.27 28.49
CA TRP A 3 -36.46 31.98 28.21
C TRP A 3 -36.69 31.59 26.74
N PRO A 4 -35.66 31.08 26.03
CA PRO A 4 -35.86 30.54 24.69
C PRO A 4 -36.68 29.25 24.75
N ARG A 5 -37.63 29.13 23.83
CA ARG A 5 -38.54 27.98 23.70
C ARG A 5 -37.74 26.73 23.28
N PRO A 6 -37.98 25.55 23.88
CA PRO A 6 -37.21 24.31 23.61
C PRO A 6 -37.36 23.77 22.18
N ALA A 7 -38.32 24.27 21.40
CA ALA A 7 -38.57 23.85 20.02
C ALA A 7 -37.45 24.27 19.04
N ALA A 8 -36.73 25.37 19.31
CA ALA A 8 -35.67 25.85 18.43
C ALA A 8 -34.39 25.00 18.51
N ALA A 9 -34.15 24.33 19.63
CA ALA A 9 -32.96 23.49 19.83
C ALA A 9 -33.05 22.13 19.11
N LEU A 10 -34.28 21.60 18.90
CA LEU A 10 -34.49 20.30 18.28
C LEU A 10 -34.42 20.33 16.74
N LEU A 11 -34.71 21.47 16.10
CA LEU A 11 -34.60 21.61 14.64
C LEU A 11 -33.14 21.71 14.16
N ALA A 12 -32.23 22.16 15.02
CA ALA A 12 -30.81 22.33 14.66
C ALA A 12 -30.04 20.99 14.59
N LEU A 13 -30.49 19.94 15.28
CA LEU A 13 -29.86 18.60 15.22
C LEU A 13 -30.27 17.78 13.99
N ALA A 14 -31.37 18.13 13.32
CA ALA A 14 -31.83 17.42 12.12
C ALA A 14 -31.08 17.82 10.83
N LEU A 15 -30.21 18.84 10.89
CA LEU A 15 -29.39 19.32 9.77
C LEU A 15 -27.97 18.73 9.75
N LEU A 16 -27.70 17.70 10.56
CA LEU A 16 -26.54 16.82 10.38
C LEU A 16 -26.76 16.00 9.10
N GLY A 17 -26.48 16.64 7.97
CA GLY A 17 -26.82 16.18 6.64
C GLY A 17 -26.31 14.77 6.34
N CYS A 18 -27.17 13.97 5.72
CA CYS A 18 -26.75 12.75 5.05
C CYS A 18 -25.69 13.12 4.01
N VAL A 19 -24.42 12.81 4.29
CA VAL A 19 -23.39 12.81 3.26
C VAL A 19 -23.84 11.79 2.22
N PRO A 20 -24.04 12.19 0.95
CA PRO A 20 -24.46 11.25 -0.07
C PRO A 20 -23.48 10.09 -0.16
N ALA A 21 -23.97 8.86 -0.30
CA ALA A 21 -23.13 7.65 -0.29
C ALA A 21 -21.98 7.68 -1.33
N HIS A 22 -22.16 8.42 -2.44
CA HIS A 22 -21.11 8.63 -3.44
C HIS A 22 -19.93 9.46 -2.93
N ARG A 23 -20.13 10.30 -1.91
CA ARG A 23 -19.09 11.15 -1.29
C ARG A 23 -18.35 10.48 -0.14
N SER A 24 -18.71 9.25 0.23
CA SER A 24 -18.00 8.47 1.23
C SER A 24 -17.12 7.41 0.58
N ALA A 25 -15.91 7.24 1.09
CA ALA A 25 -15.05 6.12 0.73
C ALA A 25 -15.72 4.78 1.11
N THR A 26 -15.84 3.86 0.17
CA THR A 26 -16.47 2.54 0.41
C THR A 26 -15.59 1.61 1.23
N TRP A 27 -14.27 1.81 1.19
CA TRP A 27 -13.28 0.93 1.80
C TRP A 27 -13.41 -0.53 1.34
N THR A 28 -13.85 -0.72 0.10
CA THR A 28 -13.87 -2.03 -0.55
C THR A 28 -12.43 -2.53 -0.70
N ILE A 29 -12.14 -3.73 -0.21
CA ILE A 29 -10.82 -4.36 -0.27
C ILE A 29 -10.94 -5.70 -0.96
N TYR A 30 -10.18 -5.90 -2.04
CA TYR A 30 -10.21 -7.16 -2.79
C TYR A 30 -8.88 -7.43 -3.51
N PRO A 31 -8.56 -8.70 -3.82
CA PRO A 31 -7.39 -9.05 -4.62
C PRO A 31 -7.49 -8.44 -6.01
N LEU A 32 -6.45 -7.72 -6.44
CA LEU A 32 -6.36 -7.14 -7.77
C LEU A 32 -5.03 -7.52 -8.40
N GLN A 33 -5.07 -8.53 -9.27
CA GLN A 33 -3.89 -9.06 -9.94
C GLN A 33 -3.25 -8.01 -10.85
N ARG A 34 -1.92 -7.88 -10.75
CA ARG A 34 -1.07 -7.12 -11.66
C ARG A 34 -0.48 -8.03 -12.75
N SER A 35 0.15 -9.13 -12.35
CA SER A 35 0.82 -10.06 -13.27
C SER A 35 0.48 -11.51 -12.97
N GLN A 36 0.34 -11.88 -11.70
CA GLN A 36 -0.01 -13.22 -11.24
C GLN A 36 -1.01 -13.17 -10.07
N PRO A 37 -1.76 -14.25 -9.81
CA PRO A 37 -2.61 -14.32 -8.61
C PRO A 37 -1.86 -13.93 -7.33
N HIS A 38 -2.53 -13.16 -6.48
CA HIS A 38 -2.08 -12.68 -5.16
C HIS A 38 -0.94 -11.64 -5.16
N ASP A 39 -0.61 -11.03 -6.30
CA ASP A 39 0.44 -10.01 -6.39
C ASP A 39 -0.04 -8.56 -6.31
N GLY A 40 -1.31 -8.34 -5.95
CA GLY A 40 -1.86 -7.01 -5.77
C GLY A 40 -3.16 -6.99 -4.97
N LEU A 41 -3.40 -5.86 -4.32
CA LEU A 41 -4.57 -5.58 -3.50
C LEU A 41 -5.17 -4.23 -3.88
N ALA A 42 -6.46 -4.21 -4.19
CA ALA A 42 -7.23 -2.98 -4.33
C ALA A 42 -7.74 -2.53 -2.96
N VAL A 43 -7.60 -1.24 -2.68
CA VAL A 43 -8.17 -0.57 -1.51
C VAL A 43 -8.88 0.68 -1.98
N VAL A 44 -10.22 0.67 -1.97
CA VAL A 44 -11.05 1.80 -2.42
C VAL A 44 -11.24 2.77 -1.25
N ASN A 45 -10.24 3.62 -1.02
CA ASN A 45 -10.20 4.55 0.12
C ASN A 45 -10.70 5.97 -0.21
N GLN A 46 -11.23 6.20 -1.41
CA GLN A 46 -11.77 7.50 -1.82
C GLN A 46 -13.19 7.37 -2.39
N PRO A 47 -13.94 8.50 -2.48
CA PRO A 47 -15.21 8.58 -3.21
C PRO A 47 -15.12 8.06 -4.65
N ASP A 48 -16.28 7.79 -5.25
CA ASP A 48 -16.41 7.47 -6.68
C ASP A 48 -15.57 6.27 -7.18
N GLY A 49 -15.17 5.38 -6.27
CA GLY A 49 -14.39 4.18 -6.60
C GLY A 49 -12.90 4.44 -6.81
N TYR A 50 -12.39 5.59 -6.39
CA TYR A 50 -10.95 5.85 -6.40
C TYR A 50 -10.26 5.17 -5.22
N GLY A 51 -8.97 4.86 -5.40
CA GLY A 51 -8.14 4.50 -4.25
C GLY A 51 -6.74 4.04 -4.60
N LEU A 52 -6.32 2.94 -3.99
CA LEU A 52 -4.96 2.41 -4.11
C LEU A 52 -4.95 1.01 -4.72
N HIS A 53 -4.00 0.77 -5.59
CA HIS A 53 -3.58 -0.58 -5.98
C HIS A 53 -2.20 -0.84 -5.38
N ILE A 54 -2.20 -1.58 -4.27
CA ILE A 54 -0.99 -1.94 -3.54
C ILE A 54 -0.37 -3.18 -4.18
N TRP A 55 0.86 -3.07 -4.65
CA TRP A 55 1.59 -4.19 -5.24
C TRP A 55 2.21 -5.06 -4.15
N LEU A 56 2.05 -6.37 -4.28
CA LEU A 56 2.48 -7.33 -3.28
C LEU A 56 3.69 -8.10 -3.75
N SER A 57 4.71 -8.18 -2.90
CA SER A 57 5.92 -8.93 -3.17
C SER A 57 6.41 -9.63 -1.91
N THR A 58 7.18 -10.70 -2.11
CA THR A 58 7.75 -11.52 -1.05
C THR A 58 9.26 -11.56 -1.21
N ASP A 59 9.97 -11.53 -0.08
CA ASP A 59 11.41 -11.74 0.03
C ASP A 59 11.68 -13.18 0.46
N THR A 60 12.51 -13.88 -0.31
CA THR A 60 12.96 -15.25 -0.08
C THR A 60 14.49 -15.36 -0.09
N ARG A 61 15.21 -14.26 0.14
CA ARG A 61 16.69 -14.24 0.17
C ARG A 61 17.26 -15.07 1.32
N GLU A 62 16.52 -15.16 2.43
CA GLU A 62 16.86 -15.99 3.57
C GLU A 62 16.41 -17.43 3.33
N ALA A 63 17.34 -18.38 3.39
CA ALA A 63 17.06 -19.78 3.07
C ALA A 63 15.93 -20.34 3.95
N GLY A 64 14.89 -20.90 3.31
CA GLY A 64 13.75 -21.50 4.00
C GLY A 64 12.78 -20.50 4.64
N VAL A 65 12.97 -19.19 4.46
CA VAL A 65 12.06 -18.15 4.97
C VAL A 65 11.46 -17.37 3.81
N CYS A 66 10.18 -17.04 3.95
CA CYS A 66 9.45 -16.22 3.00
C CYS A 66 8.62 -15.18 3.77
N LYS A 67 8.93 -13.91 3.54
CA LYS A 67 8.36 -12.76 4.25
C LYS A 67 7.90 -11.66 3.29
N PRO A 68 7.01 -10.75 3.68
CA PRO A 68 6.67 -9.60 2.86
C PRO A 68 7.90 -8.77 2.46
N ARG A 69 7.92 -8.29 1.21
CA ARG A 69 8.77 -7.20 0.76
C ARG A 69 7.89 -5.98 0.53
N TRP A 70 7.98 -4.98 1.41
CA TRP A 70 7.10 -3.82 1.37
C TRP A 70 7.45 -2.87 0.22
N LEU A 71 6.49 -2.68 -0.68
CA LEU A 71 6.51 -1.67 -1.73
C LEU A 71 5.55 -0.56 -1.28
N VAL A 72 6.10 0.61 -0.94
CA VAL A 72 5.35 1.71 -0.31
C VAL A 72 4.83 2.74 -1.31
N ASP A 73 5.08 2.52 -2.60
CA ASP A 73 4.66 3.37 -3.71
C ASP A 73 3.51 2.69 -4.47
N PRO A 74 2.25 2.79 -4.00
CA PRO A 74 1.11 2.17 -4.67
C PRO A 74 0.75 2.90 -5.96
N ALA A 75 0.11 2.18 -6.88
CA ALA A 75 -0.50 2.82 -8.05
C ALA A 75 -1.87 3.41 -7.66
N ARG A 76 -2.28 4.49 -8.33
CA ARG A 76 -3.65 5.02 -8.17
C ARG A 76 -4.64 4.05 -8.81
N LEU A 77 -5.67 3.67 -8.07
CA LEU A 77 -6.79 2.86 -8.54
C LEU A 77 -7.95 3.75 -8.98
N PHE A 78 -8.54 3.42 -10.12
CA PHE A 78 -9.75 4.02 -10.66
C PHE A 78 -10.82 2.94 -10.85
N ASN A 79 -12.09 3.34 -10.78
CA ASN A 79 -13.23 2.46 -11.00
C ASN A 79 -13.24 1.20 -10.10
N GLY A 80 -12.74 1.33 -8.86
CA GLY A 80 -12.60 0.24 -7.90
C GLY A 80 -13.93 -0.35 -7.38
N ASN A 81 -15.03 0.40 -7.50
CA ASN A 81 -16.37 -0.11 -7.22
C ASN A 81 -17.10 -0.61 -8.49
N GLY A 82 -16.47 -0.50 -9.65
CA GLY A 82 -17.03 -0.94 -10.93
C GLY A 82 -16.55 -2.32 -11.35
N SER A 83 -17.00 -2.77 -12.52
CA SER A 83 -16.65 -4.09 -13.08
C SER A 83 -15.28 -4.16 -13.73
N ARG A 84 -14.65 -3.00 -14.01
CA ARG A 84 -13.36 -2.89 -14.72
C ARG A 84 -12.44 -1.90 -14.01
N PRO A 85 -11.91 -2.25 -12.82
CA PRO A 85 -10.91 -1.43 -12.16
C PRO A 85 -9.62 -1.37 -12.98
N PHE A 86 -8.93 -0.24 -12.94
CA PHE A 86 -7.62 -0.08 -13.57
C PHE A 86 -6.73 0.84 -12.76
N SER A 87 -5.43 0.73 -12.99
CA SER A 87 -4.41 1.47 -12.24
C SER A 87 -3.60 2.36 -13.18
N THR A 88 -3.37 3.62 -12.82
CA THR A 88 -2.52 4.54 -13.60
C THR A 88 -1.86 5.59 -12.71
N GLY A 89 -0.59 5.89 -12.95
CA GLY A 89 0.17 6.82 -12.10
C GLY A 89 0.43 6.29 -10.69
N LEU A 90 1.16 7.08 -9.91
CA LEU A 90 1.48 6.79 -8.51
C LEU A 90 0.51 7.51 -7.58
N ALA A 91 0.09 6.83 -6.52
CA ALA A 91 -0.55 7.45 -5.37
C ALA A 91 0.50 7.82 -4.32
N SER A 92 0.14 8.64 -3.34
CA SER A 92 1.12 9.11 -2.35
C SER A 92 1.46 8.03 -1.32
N ARG A 93 2.64 8.14 -0.69
CA ARG A 93 3.06 7.24 0.38
C ARG A 93 2.20 7.44 1.64
N GLU A 94 1.75 8.67 1.87
CA GLU A 94 0.88 9.01 3.00
C GLU A 94 -0.45 8.25 2.90
N GLU A 95 -1.03 8.16 1.70
CA GLU A 95 -2.24 7.38 1.48
C GLU A 95 -2.01 5.87 1.69
N PHE A 96 -0.84 5.37 1.27
CA PHE A 96 -0.43 4.00 1.59
C PHE A 96 -0.40 3.78 3.10
N PHE A 97 0.27 4.67 3.85
CA PHE A 97 0.39 4.59 5.30
C PHE A 97 -0.97 4.62 5.99
N GLU A 98 -1.86 5.51 5.56
CA GLU A 98 -3.24 5.59 6.06
C GLU A 98 -3.99 4.27 5.83
N ALA A 99 -3.93 3.75 4.60
CA ALA A 99 -4.61 2.51 4.25
C ALA A 99 -4.09 1.33 5.08
N VAL A 100 -2.77 1.15 5.18
CA VAL A 100 -2.19 0.01 5.91
C VAL A 100 -2.29 0.15 7.43
N ASN A 101 -2.68 1.31 7.95
CA ASN A 101 -2.97 1.46 9.37
C ASN A 101 -4.28 0.76 9.77
N ARG A 102 -5.19 0.52 8.81
CA ARG A 102 -6.44 -0.21 9.07
C ARG A 102 -6.24 -1.72 9.21
N GLN A 103 -6.97 -2.32 10.14
CA GLN A 103 -6.85 -3.75 10.45
C GLN A 103 -7.39 -4.67 9.36
N ASP A 104 -8.43 -4.25 8.64
CA ASP A 104 -9.01 -5.00 7.51
C ASP A 104 -8.03 -5.07 6.33
N VAL A 105 -7.37 -3.95 6.00
CA VAL A 105 -6.30 -3.90 5.00
C VAL A 105 -5.13 -4.80 5.42
N GLN A 106 -4.66 -4.73 6.67
CA GLN A 106 -3.58 -5.61 7.14
C GLN A 106 -3.95 -7.10 7.07
N ARG A 107 -5.21 -7.44 7.34
CA ARG A 107 -5.70 -8.82 7.24
C ARG A 107 -5.68 -9.31 5.79
N ALA A 108 -6.18 -8.49 4.86
CA ALA A 108 -6.17 -8.78 3.44
C ALA A 108 -4.73 -8.91 2.90
N LEU A 109 -3.85 -7.96 3.23
CA LEU A 109 -2.42 -8.01 2.90
C LEU A 109 -1.78 -9.31 3.37
N ARG A 110 -2.00 -9.70 4.63
CA ARG A 110 -1.45 -10.96 5.19
C ARG A 110 -1.94 -12.18 4.44
N GLN A 111 -3.24 -12.22 4.08
CA GLN A 111 -3.83 -13.33 3.34
C GLN A 111 -3.21 -13.46 1.94
N GLU A 112 -3.20 -12.37 1.17
CA GLU A 112 -2.69 -12.35 -0.20
C GLU A 112 -1.18 -12.64 -0.23
N LEU A 113 -0.38 -12.01 0.65
CA LEU A 113 1.06 -12.28 0.72
C LEU A 113 1.38 -13.71 1.14
N LYS A 114 0.60 -14.31 2.04
CA LYS A 114 0.77 -15.72 2.42
C LYS A 114 0.45 -16.65 1.26
N ALA A 115 -0.58 -16.35 0.46
CA ALA A 115 -0.92 -17.11 -0.73
C ALA A 115 0.17 -16.97 -1.82
N LEU A 116 0.65 -15.74 -2.05
CA LEU A 116 1.76 -15.43 -2.94
C LEU A 116 3.03 -16.20 -2.54
N CYS A 117 3.34 -16.22 -1.24
CA CYS A 117 4.46 -16.94 -0.67
C CYS A 117 4.38 -18.45 -0.94
N ARG A 118 3.22 -19.08 -0.66
CA ARG A 118 3.00 -20.51 -0.93
C ARG A 118 3.19 -20.87 -2.39
N LYS A 119 2.81 -19.97 -3.30
CA LYS A 119 2.99 -20.16 -4.74
C LYS A 119 4.45 -20.03 -5.18
N ARG A 120 5.19 -19.05 -4.65
CA ARG A 120 6.58 -18.77 -5.06
C ARG A 120 7.62 -19.65 -4.36
N ALA A 121 7.40 -19.99 -3.10
CA ALA A 121 8.34 -20.74 -2.27
C ALA A 121 7.58 -21.76 -1.39
N PRO A 122 7.07 -22.86 -1.97
CA PRO A 122 6.16 -23.79 -1.28
C PRO A 122 6.79 -24.49 -0.06
N LYS A 123 8.13 -24.60 -0.02
CA LYS A 123 8.88 -25.21 1.09
C LYS A 123 9.33 -24.20 2.15
N ALA A 124 9.15 -22.90 1.92
CA ALA A 124 9.59 -21.87 2.84
C ALA A 124 8.57 -21.64 3.97
N ARG A 125 9.07 -21.35 5.17
CA ARG A 125 8.27 -20.93 6.31
C ARG A 125 7.81 -19.49 6.10
N TRP A 126 6.49 -19.30 6.17
CA TRP A 126 5.87 -17.97 6.14
C TRP A 126 6.21 -17.19 7.41
N GLN A 127 6.70 -15.96 7.25
CA GLN A 127 6.95 -15.02 8.34
C GLN A 127 6.31 -13.68 8.03
N TRP A 128 5.32 -13.29 8.84
CA TRP A 128 4.69 -11.99 8.73
C TRP A 128 5.56 -10.91 9.36
N THR A 129 5.81 -9.84 8.61
CA THR A 129 6.26 -8.55 9.12
C THR A 129 5.11 -7.56 8.92
N THR A 130 4.97 -6.53 9.73
CA THR A 130 3.95 -5.49 9.50
C THR A 130 4.40 -4.53 8.41
N PRO A 131 3.49 -3.96 7.60
CA PRO A 131 3.83 -2.89 6.67
C PRO A 131 4.29 -1.65 7.44
N PRO A 132 5.20 -0.85 6.86
CA PRO A 132 5.58 0.43 7.44
C PRO A 132 4.37 1.37 7.43
N ARG A 133 4.17 2.08 8.53
CA ARG A 133 3.05 3.02 8.72
C ARG A 133 3.47 4.48 8.69
N SER A 134 4.75 4.72 8.46
CA SER A 134 5.34 6.05 8.40
C SER A 134 6.61 6.02 7.56
N ALA A 135 7.06 7.19 7.09
CA ALA A 135 8.28 7.32 6.31
C ALA A 135 9.53 6.82 7.08
N ALA A 136 9.55 6.97 8.41
CA ALA A 136 10.65 6.53 9.27
C ALA A 136 10.79 5.01 9.36
N GLU A 137 9.71 4.26 9.12
CA GLU A 137 9.71 2.78 9.14
C GLU A 137 10.09 2.17 7.79
N VAL A 138 10.18 2.98 6.73
CA VAL A 138 10.51 2.50 5.39
C VAL A 138 11.97 2.08 5.35
N SER A 139 12.21 0.77 5.25
CA SER A 139 13.56 0.24 5.06
C SER A 139 14.10 0.61 3.68
N ALA A 140 15.28 1.22 3.64
CA ALA A 140 15.97 1.45 2.37
C ALA A 140 16.31 0.10 1.71
N PRO A 141 16.14 -0.03 0.38
CA PRO A 141 16.63 -1.20 -0.32
C PRO A 141 18.15 -1.28 -0.18
N VAL A 142 18.66 -2.38 0.36
CA VAL A 142 20.10 -2.66 0.37
C VAL A 142 20.50 -3.01 -1.07
N PHE A 143 21.36 -2.18 -1.66
CA PHE A 143 21.97 -2.40 -2.98
C PHE A 143 23.43 -2.82 -2.77
N PRO A 144 23.72 -4.12 -2.58
CA PRO A 144 25.07 -4.60 -2.28
C PRO A 144 26.09 -4.36 -3.42
N MET A 145 25.65 -3.93 -4.62
CA MET A 145 26.51 -3.65 -5.77
C MET A 145 27.07 -2.21 -5.82
N LEU A 146 26.80 -1.36 -4.81
CA LEU A 146 27.38 -0.01 -4.72
C LEU A 146 28.47 0.10 -3.64
N GLU A 147 28.80 -1.00 -2.95
CA GLU A 147 29.83 -1.02 -1.90
C GLU A 147 31.20 -1.51 -2.42
N GLU A 148 31.29 -1.95 -3.67
CA GLU A 148 32.57 -2.12 -4.35
C GLU A 148 33.11 -0.75 -4.75
N ARG A 149 33.95 -0.21 -3.87
CA ARG A 149 35.10 0.63 -4.27
C ARG A 149 35.99 -0.20 -5.20
N ASP A 150 35.54 -0.44 -6.43
CA ASP A 150 36.43 -0.71 -7.57
C ASP A 150 36.77 0.67 -8.13
N LEU A 151 37.67 1.42 -7.49
CA LEU A 151 39.10 1.39 -7.84
C LEU A 151 39.29 1.34 -9.36
N LEU A 152 38.81 2.37 -10.05
CA LEU A 152 39.48 2.83 -11.26
C LEU A 152 40.94 3.11 -10.85
N SER A 153 41.85 2.21 -11.21
CA SER A 153 43.27 2.52 -11.17
C SER A 153 43.46 3.83 -11.95
N PRO A 154 44.16 4.84 -11.40
CA PRO A 154 44.51 6.00 -12.21
C PRO A 154 45.28 5.49 -13.43
N PRO A 155 45.02 6.03 -14.63
CA PRO A 155 45.75 5.61 -15.81
C PRO A 155 47.24 5.81 -15.56
N GLU A 156 48.03 4.76 -15.74
CA GLU A 156 49.49 4.86 -15.70
C GLU A 156 49.90 5.91 -16.75
N GLU A 157 50.57 6.96 -16.30
CA GLU A 157 51.16 8.01 -17.11
C GLU A 157 52.34 7.44 -17.90
N ASN A 158 52.05 6.60 -18.89
CA ASN A 158 52.99 6.19 -19.92
C ASN A 158 52.78 7.08 -21.15
N ALA A 159 53.21 8.34 -21.04
CA ALA A 159 53.39 9.23 -22.19
C ALA A 159 54.33 10.39 -21.85
N ALA A 160 55.65 10.16 -21.90
CA ALA A 160 56.60 10.96 -22.68
C ALA A 160 58.05 10.59 -22.35
N SER A 161 58.75 10.17 -23.40
CA SER A 161 60.19 10.41 -23.57
C SER A 161 60.50 11.89 -23.68
#